data_AF-A0A2J8AG80-F1
#
_entry.id   AF-A0A2J8AG80-F1
#
_cell.length_a   1.000
_cell.length_b   1.000
_cell.length_c   1.000
_cell.angle_alpha   90.00
_cell.angle_beta   90.00
_cell.angle_gamma   90.00
#
_symmetry.space_group_name_H-M   'P 1'
#
loop_
_entity.id
_entity.type
_entity.pdbx_description
1 polymer ?
#
loop_
_entity_poly.entity_id
_entity_poly.type
_entity_poly.pdbx_seq_one_letter_code
_entity_poly.pdbx_strand_id
1 'polypeptide(L)'
;MVVASYASASLDRHNLYRPRHRAQPLRWSDSLTADAQAWANRCVFEHASGTGQGENLAWGYNDPVSAIDAYYAESSQYTYGQPSPSNFEAVGHFTQMVWLASTDLGCAVASCNGGQLFHVCRYYPAGNVWGQFADNVLPPST
;
A
#
# COMPACT_ATOMS: atom_id res chain seq x y z
N MET A 1 15.03 -17.83 16.85
CA MET A 1 14.53 -16.50 16.44
C MET A 1 14.21 -16.62 14.96
N VAL A 2 12.93 -16.64 14.59
CA VAL A 2 12.54 -16.71 13.18
C VAL A 2 12.61 -15.29 12.64
N VAL A 3 13.49 -15.03 11.68
CA VAL A 3 13.53 -13.74 10.97
C VAL A 3 12.31 -13.69 10.06
N ALA A 4 11.45 -12.68 10.21
CA ALA A 4 10.29 -12.52 9.34
C ALA A 4 10.75 -12.27 7.89
N SER A 5 10.10 -12.94 6.94
CA SER A 5 10.31 -12.68 5.51
C SER A 5 9.77 -11.29 5.14
N TYR A 6 10.25 -10.74 4.01
CA TYR A 6 9.71 -9.49 3.45
C TYR A 6 8.17 -9.57 3.27
N ALA A 7 7.68 -10.69 2.72
CA ALA A 7 6.26 -10.93 2.49
C ALA A 7 5.44 -10.90 3.80
N SER A 8 5.85 -11.67 4.81
CA SER A 8 5.17 -11.68 6.12
C SER A 8 5.22 -10.29 6.79
N ALA A 9 6.38 -9.61 6.76
CA ALA A 9 6.50 -8.28 7.34
C ALA A 9 5.60 -7.25 6.64
N SER A 10 5.51 -7.30 5.30
CA SER A 10 4.60 -6.45 4.54
C SER A 10 3.14 -6.72 4.88
N LEU A 11 2.72 -8.00 4.87
CA LEU A 11 1.34 -8.38 5.13
C LEU A 11 0.92 -8.04 6.56
N ASP A 12 1.74 -8.43 7.54
CA ASP A 12 1.47 -8.19 8.95
C ASP A 12 1.37 -6.70 9.24
N ARG A 13 2.22 -5.87 8.60
CA ARG A 13 2.18 -4.42 8.82
C ARG A 13 0.95 -3.76 8.22
N HIS A 14 0.49 -4.19 7.06
CA HIS A 14 -0.81 -3.75 6.53
C HIS A 14 -1.96 -4.16 7.46
N ASN A 15 -1.94 -5.42 7.89
CA ASN A 15 -3.00 -6.01 8.71
C ASN A 15 -3.00 -5.52 10.16
N LEU A 16 -1.92 -4.89 10.63
CA LEU A 16 -1.90 -4.14 11.88
C LEU A 16 -2.77 -2.87 11.82
N TYR A 17 -2.79 -2.19 10.67
CA TYR A 17 -3.46 -0.90 10.51
C TYR A 17 -4.91 -1.04 10.03
N ARG A 18 -5.17 -1.96 9.11
CA ARG A 18 -6.48 -2.11 8.46
C ARG A 18 -7.66 -2.26 9.43
N PRO A 19 -7.59 -3.11 10.49
CA PRO A 19 -8.69 -3.24 11.43
C PRO A 19 -9.05 -1.95 12.16
N ARG A 20 -8.09 -1.03 12.35
CA ARG A 20 -8.36 0.30 12.93
C ARG A 20 -9.35 1.07 12.07
N HIS A 21 -9.38 0.84 10.76
CA HIS A 21 -10.28 1.48 9.82
C HIS A 21 -11.44 0.58 9.41
N ARG A 22 -11.73 -0.47 10.19
CA ARG A 22 -12.76 -1.49 9.91
C ARG A 22 -12.54 -2.25 8.59
N ALA A 23 -11.36 -2.12 7.99
CA ALA A 23 -10.95 -2.88 6.84
C ALA A 23 -10.54 -4.29 7.26
N GLN A 24 -11.05 -5.29 6.57
CA GLN A 24 -10.67 -6.69 6.81
C GLN A 24 -9.19 -6.90 6.48
N PRO A 25 -8.48 -7.81 7.17
CA PRO A 25 -7.11 -8.16 6.82
C PRO A 25 -6.98 -8.58 5.35
N LEU A 26 -5.93 -8.11 4.68
CA LEU A 26 -5.56 -8.54 3.33
C LEU A 26 -5.03 -9.98 3.37
N ARG A 27 -5.14 -10.66 2.24
CA ARG A 27 -4.49 -11.95 1.97
C ARG A 27 -3.30 -11.73 1.06
N TRP A 28 -2.25 -12.51 1.26
CA TRP A 28 -1.10 -12.48 0.36
C TRP A 28 -1.46 -13.09 -1.01
N SER A 29 -0.97 -12.50 -2.08
CA SER A 29 -1.12 -12.98 -3.45
C SER A 29 0.23 -13.03 -4.15
N ASP A 30 0.62 -14.24 -4.56
CA ASP A 30 1.86 -14.47 -5.30
C ASP A 30 1.81 -13.83 -6.70
N SER A 31 0.64 -13.74 -7.33
CA SER A 31 0.49 -13.09 -8.64
C SER A 31 0.73 -11.58 -8.53
N LEU A 32 0.12 -10.92 -7.54
CA LEU A 32 0.35 -9.50 -7.27
C LEU A 32 1.82 -9.23 -6.89
N THR A 33 2.45 -10.19 -6.22
CA THR A 33 3.87 -10.11 -5.84
C THR A 33 4.79 -10.21 -7.05
N ALA A 34 4.48 -11.09 -8.01
CA ALA A 34 5.22 -11.19 -9.26
C ALA A 34 5.13 -9.88 -10.07
N ASP A 35 3.94 -9.29 -10.14
CA ASP A 35 3.73 -7.99 -10.81
C ASP A 35 4.45 -6.86 -10.08
N ALA A 36 4.39 -6.83 -8.75
CA ALA A 36 5.15 -5.88 -7.93
C ALA A 36 6.66 -6.01 -8.16
N GLN A 37 7.19 -7.24 -8.25
CA GLN A 37 8.61 -7.48 -8.48
C GLN A 37 9.05 -7.05 -9.89
N ALA A 38 8.24 -7.35 -10.91
CA ALA A 38 8.48 -6.89 -12.26
C ALA A 38 8.57 -5.35 -12.31
N TRP A 39 7.72 -4.65 -11.55
CA TRP A 39 7.75 -3.20 -11.46
C TRP A 39 8.96 -2.67 -10.67
N ALA A 40 9.24 -3.26 -9.50
CA ALA A 40 10.38 -2.87 -8.66
C ALA A 40 11.72 -2.99 -9.41
N ASN A 41 11.87 -4.04 -10.22
CA ASN A 41 13.07 -4.28 -11.02
C ASN A 41 13.35 -3.20 -12.08
N ARG A 42 12.36 -2.38 -12.43
CA ARG A 42 12.58 -1.25 -13.34
C ARG A 42 13.43 -0.15 -12.72
N CYS A 43 13.47 -0.05 -11.40
CA CYS A 43 14.18 1.03 -10.70
C CYS A 43 13.80 2.43 -11.22
N VAL A 44 12.50 2.66 -11.47
CA VAL A 44 11.93 3.95 -11.86
C VAL A 44 10.78 4.27 -10.91
N PHE A 45 10.84 5.42 -10.24
CA PHE A 45 9.79 5.88 -9.35
C PHE A 45 8.63 6.50 -10.14
N GLU A 46 7.84 5.62 -10.77
CA GLU A 46 6.69 5.97 -11.60
C GLU A 46 5.59 4.93 -11.40
N HIS A 47 4.35 5.38 -11.28
CA HIS A 47 3.20 4.50 -11.14
C HIS A 47 2.87 3.74 -12.43
N ALA A 48 2.37 2.51 -12.28
CA ALA A 48 1.89 1.73 -13.41
C ALA A 48 0.53 2.18 -13.91
N SER A 49 0.33 2.06 -15.22
CA SER A 49 -0.94 2.30 -15.89
C SER A 49 -1.51 1.01 -16.46
N GLY A 50 -2.85 0.93 -16.54
CA GLY A 50 -3.55 -0.16 -17.24
C GLY A 50 -3.50 -1.55 -16.57
N THR A 51 -3.01 -1.67 -15.34
CA THR A 51 -2.90 -2.97 -14.65
C THR A 51 -4.21 -3.45 -14.03
N GLY A 52 -5.15 -2.54 -13.75
CA GLY A 52 -6.35 -2.84 -12.97
C GLY A 52 -6.08 -3.10 -11.47
N GLN A 53 -4.86 -2.85 -11.01
CA GLN A 53 -4.41 -3.05 -9.62
C GLN A 53 -4.14 -1.71 -8.94
N GLY A 54 -4.34 -1.66 -7.62
CA GLY A 54 -3.83 -0.57 -6.80
C GLY A 54 -2.30 -0.63 -6.70
N GLU A 55 -1.67 0.48 -6.34
CA GLU A 55 -0.20 0.54 -6.20
C GLU A 55 0.25 1.55 -5.16
N ASN A 56 1.20 1.12 -4.31
CA ASN A 56 1.99 2.03 -3.47
C ASN A 56 3.48 1.86 -3.78
N LEU A 57 4.20 2.97 -3.85
CA LEU A 57 5.63 3.04 -4.17
C LEU A 57 6.39 3.74 -3.05
N ALA A 58 7.53 3.19 -2.63
CA ALA A 58 8.42 3.83 -1.67
C ALA A 58 9.88 3.59 -2.02
N TRP A 59 10.72 4.60 -1.81
CA TRP A 59 12.14 4.52 -2.16
C TRP A 59 13.00 4.99 -0.98
N GLY A 60 14.10 4.27 -0.73
CA GLY A 60 15.10 4.67 0.27
C GLY A 60 14.82 4.22 1.70
N TYR A 61 13.77 3.42 1.93
CA TYR A 61 13.55 2.72 3.18
C TYR A 61 14.38 1.43 3.22
N ASN A 62 14.87 1.04 4.39
CA ASN A 62 15.75 -0.14 4.50
C ASN A 62 14.96 -1.45 4.69
N ASP A 63 13.66 -1.36 4.94
CA ASP A 63 12.79 -2.47 5.29
C ASP A 63 11.32 -2.16 4.95
N PRO A 64 10.47 -3.18 4.74
CA PRO A 64 9.07 -2.97 4.37
C PRO A 64 8.24 -2.31 5.49
N VAL A 65 8.59 -2.50 6.76
CA VAL A 65 7.80 -1.95 7.87
C VAL A 65 7.91 -0.43 7.86
N SER A 66 9.12 0.10 7.71
CA SER A 66 9.37 1.54 7.62
C SER A 66 8.68 2.18 6.40
N ALA A 67 8.69 1.51 5.24
CA ALA A 67 8.01 1.98 4.04
C ALA A 67 6.48 2.03 4.23
N ILE A 68 5.89 0.99 4.82
CA ILE A 68 4.45 0.89 5.06
C ILE A 68 4.00 1.88 6.15
N ASP A 69 4.86 2.15 7.13
CA ASP A 69 4.60 3.18 8.14
C ASP A 69 4.54 4.57 7.54
N ALA A 70 5.38 4.86 6.55
CA ALA A 70 5.31 6.11 5.81
C ALA A 70 3.99 6.23 5.03
N TYR A 71 3.52 5.16 4.38
CA TYR A 71 2.20 5.15 3.76
C TYR A 71 1.09 5.47 4.78
N TYR A 72 1.11 4.84 5.96
CA TYR A 72 0.08 5.07 6.97
C TYR A 72 0.16 6.47 7.61
N ALA A 73 1.35 7.05 7.74
CA ALA A 73 1.55 8.37 8.35
C ALA A 73 0.78 9.49 7.62
N GLU A 74 0.49 9.30 6.34
CA GLU A 74 -0.38 10.18 5.54
C GLU A 74 -1.80 10.31 6.11
N SER A 75 -2.26 9.36 6.94
CA SER A 75 -3.55 9.43 7.65
C SER A 75 -3.75 10.73 8.44
N SER A 76 -2.65 11.35 8.89
CA SER A 76 -2.66 12.64 9.58
C SER A 76 -3.16 13.81 8.73
N GLN A 77 -3.12 13.67 7.40
CA GLN A 77 -3.53 14.68 6.42
C GLN A 77 -4.88 14.35 5.75
N TYR A 78 -5.50 13.21 6.11
CA TYR A 78 -6.72 12.74 5.47
C TYR A 78 -7.99 13.27 6.15
N THR A 79 -8.89 13.85 5.35
CA THR A 79 -10.22 14.27 5.82
C THR A 79 -11.25 13.19 5.49
N TYR A 80 -11.80 12.53 6.51
CA TYR A 80 -12.78 11.46 6.36
C TYR A 80 -14.16 11.95 5.90
N GLY A 81 -14.94 11.05 5.29
CA GLY A 81 -16.34 11.28 4.91
C GLY A 81 -16.54 12.05 3.60
N GLN A 82 -15.45 12.47 2.94
CA GLN A 82 -15.52 13.10 1.62
C GLN A 82 -15.56 12.04 0.50
N PRO A 83 -16.27 12.29 -0.62
CA PRO A 83 -16.33 11.34 -1.73
C PRO A 83 -14.97 11.17 -2.44
N SER A 84 -14.14 12.21 -2.41
CA SER A 84 -12.74 12.20 -2.89
C SER A 84 -11.90 13.22 -2.10
N PRO A 85 -10.59 12.97 -1.89
CA PRO A 85 -9.68 13.93 -1.27
C PRO A 85 -9.29 15.06 -2.23
N SER A 86 -9.14 16.28 -1.70
CA SER A 86 -8.58 17.41 -2.46
C SER A 86 -7.05 17.39 -2.54
N ASN A 87 -6.40 16.58 -1.70
CA ASN A 87 -4.95 16.46 -1.54
C ASN A 87 -4.46 15.03 -1.83
N PHE A 88 -4.99 14.40 -2.90
CA PHE A 88 -4.74 12.97 -3.18
C PHE A 88 -3.26 12.57 -3.16
N GLU A 89 -2.37 13.38 -3.75
CA GLU A 89 -0.92 13.13 -3.77
C GLU A 89 -0.29 12.98 -2.36
N ALA A 90 -0.93 13.53 -1.32
CA ALA A 90 -0.45 13.46 0.06
C ALA A 90 -1.11 12.35 0.90
N VAL A 91 -2.14 11.67 0.37
CA VAL A 91 -2.96 10.70 1.11
C VAL A 91 -3.23 9.40 0.35
N GLY A 92 -2.78 9.32 -0.90
CA GLY A 92 -3.05 8.22 -1.82
C GLY A 92 -2.53 6.87 -1.30
N HIS A 93 -1.38 6.86 -0.62
CA HIS A 93 -0.82 5.63 -0.10
C HIS A 93 -1.61 5.12 1.10
N PHE A 94 -1.95 6.01 2.05
CA PHE A 94 -2.79 5.67 3.19
C PHE A 94 -4.15 5.13 2.73
N THR A 95 -4.83 5.86 1.84
CA THR A 95 -6.18 5.53 1.37
C THR A 95 -6.22 4.18 0.66
N GLN A 96 -5.23 3.86 -0.16
CA GLN A 96 -5.10 2.52 -0.76
C GLN A 96 -4.87 1.44 0.29
N MET A 97 -4.03 1.70 1.29
CA MET A 97 -3.67 0.70 2.30
C MET A 97 -4.88 0.25 3.12
N VAL A 98 -5.78 1.17 3.46
CA VAL A 98 -6.97 0.92 4.28
C VAL A 98 -8.27 0.79 3.48
N TRP A 99 -8.18 0.74 2.15
CA TRP A 99 -9.34 0.60 1.27
C TRP A 99 -10.14 -0.66 1.62
N LEU A 100 -11.41 -0.51 2.02
CA LEU A 100 -12.25 -1.61 2.49
C LEU A 100 -12.39 -2.73 1.44
N ALA A 101 -12.63 -2.35 0.17
CA ALA A 101 -12.90 -3.32 -0.88
C ALA A 101 -11.66 -4.09 -1.35
N SER A 102 -10.44 -3.63 -1.07
CA SER A 102 -9.23 -4.38 -1.41
C SER A 102 -9.09 -5.58 -0.49
N THR A 103 -8.87 -6.77 -1.07
CA THR A 103 -8.83 -8.05 -0.35
C THR A 103 -7.47 -8.73 -0.41
N ASP A 104 -6.68 -8.45 -1.45
CA ASP A 104 -5.44 -9.14 -1.73
C ASP A 104 -4.28 -8.14 -1.88
N LEU A 105 -3.10 -8.56 -1.42
CA LEU A 105 -1.86 -7.79 -1.39
C LEU A 105 -0.71 -8.62 -1.97
N GLY A 106 0.14 -8.01 -2.78
CA GLY A 106 1.47 -8.53 -3.07
C GLY A 106 2.49 -7.40 -3.03
N CYS A 107 3.62 -7.61 -2.38
CA CYS A 107 4.67 -6.61 -2.29
C CYS A 107 6.03 -7.20 -2.68
N ALA A 108 6.85 -6.37 -3.29
CA ALA A 108 8.21 -6.72 -3.69
C ALA A 108 9.17 -5.59 -3.39
N VAL A 109 10.46 -5.90 -3.47
CA VAL A 109 11.55 -4.92 -3.32
C VAL A 109 12.65 -5.22 -4.34
N ALA A 110 13.29 -4.16 -4.83
CA ALA A 110 14.50 -4.26 -5.65
C ALA A 110 15.59 -3.35 -5.07
N SER A 111 16.84 -3.78 -5.18
CA SER A 111 18.00 -2.92 -4.90
C SER A 111 18.37 -2.14 -6.16
N CYS A 112 18.26 -0.82 -6.08
CA CYS A 112 18.47 0.12 -7.17
C CYS A 112 19.64 1.07 -6.86
N ASN A 113 20.08 1.87 -7.83
CA ASN A 113 21.01 3.02 -7.71
C ASN A 113 21.87 3.06 -6.43
N GLY A 114 22.95 2.27 -6.38
CA GLY A 114 23.90 2.31 -5.26
C GLY A 114 23.43 1.63 -3.96
N GLY A 115 22.41 0.76 -4.03
CA GLY A 115 21.94 -0.05 -2.91
C GLY A 115 20.67 0.47 -2.24
N GLN A 116 20.07 1.55 -2.75
CA GLN A 116 18.78 2.04 -2.25
C GLN A 116 17.68 1.08 -2.63
N LEU A 117 16.79 0.77 -1.68
CA LEU A 117 15.69 -0.15 -1.92
C LEU A 117 14.48 0.59 -2.50
N PHE A 118 13.90 0.01 -3.54
CA PHE A 118 12.64 0.42 -4.13
C PHE A 118 11.56 -0.62 -3.79
N HIS A 119 10.56 -0.21 -3.03
CA HIS A 119 9.44 -1.01 -2.57
C HIS A 119 8.22 -0.75 -3.45
N VAL A 120 7.57 -1.83 -3.88
CA VAL A 120 6.31 -1.79 -4.63
C VAL A 120 5.32 -2.70 -3.94
N CYS A 121 4.12 -2.20 -3.68
CA CYS A 121 2.98 -3.01 -3.24
C CYS A 121 1.83 -2.88 -4.23
N ARG A 122 1.16 -4.00 -4.51
CA ARG A 122 0.00 -4.12 -5.40
C ARG A 122 -1.21 -4.59 -4.60
N TYR A 123 -2.36 -4.03 -4.94
CA TYR A 123 -3.63 -4.29 -4.24
C TYR A 123 -4.70 -4.72 -5.24
N TYR A 124 -5.54 -5.67 -4.83
CA TYR A 124 -6.70 -6.07 -5.64
C TYR A 124 -7.94 -6.35 -4.77
N PRO A 125 -9.15 -5.93 -5.20
CA PRO A 125 -9.41 -4.90 -6.20
C PRO A 125 -8.67 -3.59 -5.92
N ALA A 126 -8.43 -2.79 -6.97
CA ALA A 126 -7.78 -1.49 -6.85
C ALA A 126 -8.59 -0.54 -5.94
N GLY A 127 -7.87 0.21 -5.10
CA GLY A 127 -8.45 1.27 -4.30
C GLY A 127 -8.43 2.61 -5.04
N ASN A 128 -8.64 3.69 -4.28
CA ASN A 128 -8.53 5.07 -4.76
C ASN A 128 -9.46 5.39 -5.94
N VAL A 129 -10.62 4.74 -5.99
CA VAL A 129 -11.63 5.00 -7.01
C VAL A 129 -12.34 6.31 -6.68
N TRP A 130 -12.28 7.25 -7.62
CA TRP A 130 -12.85 8.59 -7.44
C TRP A 130 -14.36 8.52 -7.13
N GLY A 131 -14.78 9.26 -6.10
CA GLY A 131 -16.17 9.26 -5.62
C GLY A 131 -16.52 8.15 -4.63
N GLN A 132 -15.61 7.22 -4.33
CA GLN A 132 -15.88 6.06 -3.45
C GLN A 132 -15.10 6.09 -2.12
N PHE A 133 -14.41 7.19 -1.81
CA PHE A 133 -13.53 7.26 -0.64
C PHE A 133 -14.30 7.22 0.69
N ALA A 134 -15.46 7.86 0.77
CA ALA A 134 -16.28 7.90 1.99
C ALA A 134 -16.71 6.49 2.44
N ASP A 135 -16.98 5.60 1.48
CA ASP A 135 -17.41 4.23 1.75
C ASP A 135 -16.23 3.28 2.02
N ASN A 136 -15.02 3.62 1.55
CA ASN A 136 -13.87 2.72 1.60
C ASN A 136 -12.76 3.13 2.57
N VAL A 137 -12.75 4.37 3.06
CA VAL A 137 -11.72 4.88 3.97
C VAL A 137 -12.42 5.44 5.20
N LEU A 138 -12.64 4.58 6.18
CA LEU A 138 -13.38 4.92 7.39
C LEU A 138 -12.47 5.51 8.48
N PRO A 139 -12.99 6.39 9.35
CA PRO A 139 -12.21 6.91 10.48
C PRO A 139 -11.78 5.78 11.43
N PRO A 140 -10.70 5.95 12.20
CA PRO A 140 -10.28 4.96 13.19
C PRO A 140 -11.43 4.57 14.12
N SER A 141 -11.64 3.29 14.38
CA SER A 141 -12.51 2.82 15.45
C SER A 141 -11.86 3.18 16.79
N THR A 142 -12.63 3.84 17.65
CA THR A 142 -12.32 4.02 19.07
C THR A 142 -12.19 2.69 19.79
#